data_AF-A0A7V2XKG0-F1
#
_entry.id   AF-A0A7V2XKG0-F1
#
_cell.length_a   1.000
_cell.length_b   1.000
_cell.length_c   1.000
_cell.angle_alpha   90.00
_cell.angle_beta   90.00
_cell.angle_gamma   90.00
#
_symmetry.space_group_name_H-M   'P 1'
#
loop_
_entity.id
_entity.type
_entity.pdbx_description
1 polymer ?
#
loop_
_entity_poly.entity_id
_entity_poly.type
_entity_poly.pdbx_seq_one_letter_code
_entity_poly.pdbx_strand_id
1 'polypeptide(L)'
;MKNFLHPAQLLPALFMLVLLSTPLVASALDDSFLIAFMARVLIYAIAACALNIALGFGGLVSLGHALFIGIGMYSVSLPAFYGISSGWTQLAICVGSCVLIGAITGQISLRTSG
;
A
#
# COMPACT_ATOMS: atom_id res chain seq x y z
N MET A 1 6.17 21.25 -26.83
CA MET A 1 5.75 21.44 -25.43
C MET A 1 4.24 21.15 -25.38
N LYS A 2 3.85 19.90 -25.12
CA LYS A 2 2.46 19.41 -25.26
C LYS A 2 1.65 19.82 -24.02
N ASN A 3 0.52 20.50 -24.23
CA ASN A 3 -0.39 21.02 -23.21
C ASN A 3 -0.82 19.93 -22.20
N PHE A 4 -0.51 20.14 -20.91
CA PHE A 4 -0.89 19.28 -19.78
C PHE A 4 -2.34 19.53 -19.29
N LEU A 5 -3.16 20.32 -20.01
CA LEU A 5 -4.52 20.69 -19.60
C LEU A 5 -5.59 19.88 -20.34
N HIS A 6 -5.55 18.55 -20.23
CA HIS A 6 -6.74 17.75 -20.56
C HIS A 6 -7.68 17.73 -19.34
N PRO A 7 -9.00 17.95 -19.51
CA PRO A 7 -9.97 17.91 -18.40
C PRO A 7 -9.97 16.55 -17.69
N ALA A 8 -9.58 15.49 -18.39
CA ALA A 8 -9.41 14.14 -17.84
C ALA A 8 -8.26 14.01 -16.82
N GLN A 9 -7.26 14.90 -16.83
CA GLN A 9 -6.13 14.88 -15.88
C GLN A 9 -6.35 15.81 -14.68
N LEU A 10 -7.28 16.76 -14.78
CA LEU A 10 -7.61 17.68 -13.68
C LEU A 10 -8.35 16.97 -12.55
N LEU A 11 -9.24 16.02 -12.87
CA LEU A 11 -9.99 15.25 -11.88
C LEU A 11 -9.08 14.41 -10.97
N PRO A 12 -8.15 13.57 -11.48
CA PRO A 12 -7.23 12.81 -10.62
C PRO A 12 -6.20 13.71 -9.91
N ALA A 13 -5.76 14.81 -10.51
CA ALA A 13 -4.87 15.77 -9.85
C ALA A 13 -5.56 16.46 -8.67
N LEU A 14 -6.84 16.83 -8.83
CA LEU A 14 -7.67 17.38 -7.75
C LEU A 14 -7.89 16.35 -6.64
N PHE A 15 -8.14 15.08 -7.00
CA PHE A 15 -8.27 13.99 -6.04
C PHE A 15 -6.99 13.75 -5.24
N MET A 16 -5.82 13.79 -5.91
CA MET A 16 -4.52 13.71 -5.25
C MET A 16 -4.26 14.90 -4.33
N LEU A 17 -4.62 16.11 -4.74
CA LEU A 17 -4.51 17.32 -3.91
C LEU A 17 -5.41 17.25 -2.67
N VAL A 18 -6.64 16.76 -2.81
CA VAL A 18 -7.55 16.53 -1.69
C VAL A 18 -6.95 15.49 -0.73
N LEU A 19 -6.47 14.35 -1.24
CA LEU A 19 -5.78 13.34 -0.41
C LEU A 19 -4.55 13.91 0.31
N LEU A 20 -3.76 14.76 -0.36
CA LEU A 20 -2.57 15.38 0.22
C LEU A 20 -2.91 16.42 1.30
N SER A 21 -4.03 17.12 1.14
CA SER A 21 -4.53 18.07 2.15
C SER A 21 -5.16 17.39 3.37
N THR A 22 -5.53 16.11 3.24
CA THR A 22 -6.22 15.34 4.29
C THR A 22 -5.41 15.17 5.59
N PRO A 23 -4.10 14.79 5.59
CA PRO A 23 -3.32 14.72 6.83
C PRO A 23 -3.15 16.10 7.49
N LEU A 24 -3.12 17.19 6.71
CA LEU A 24 -3.00 18.55 7.23
C LEU A 24 -4.25 18.97 8.00
N VAL A 25 -5.44 18.70 7.45
CA VAL A 25 -6.72 18.96 8.11
C VAL A 25 -6.95 18.02 9.30
N ALA A 26 -6.56 16.75 9.18
CA ALA A 26 -6.68 15.78 10.27
C ALA A 26 -5.78 16.11 11.47
N SER A 27 -4.58 16.66 11.22
CA SER A 27 -3.70 17.15 12.31
C SER A 27 -4.25 18.39 13.01
N ALA A 28 -5.12 19.17 12.36
CA ALA A 28 -5.70 20.39 12.93
C ALA A 28 -6.96 20.12 13.79
N LEU A 29 -7.61 18.97 13.62
CA LEU A 29 -8.85 18.62 14.33
C LEU A 29 -8.64 17.67 15.54
N ASP A 30 -7.42 17.17 15.76
CA ASP A 30 -7.03 16.25 16.85
C ASP A 30 -7.94 14.99 16.98
N ASP A 31 -8.69 14.66 15.93
CA ASP A 31 -9.64 13.54 15.95
C ASP A 31 -8.95 12.25 15.49
N SER A 32 -8.51 11.46 16.47
CA SER A 32 -7.84 10.18 16.25
C SER A 32 -8.69 9.19 15.46
N PHE A 33 -10.03 9.33 15.44
CA PHE A 33 -10.91 8.50 14.63
C PHE A 33 -10.73 8.80 13.14
N LEU A 34 -10.71 10.09 12.77
CA LEU A 34 -10.58 10.52 11.38
C LEU A 34 -9.21 10.10 10.80
N ILE A 35 -8.15 10.20 11.60
CA ILE A 35 -6.80 9.76 11.24
C ILE A 35 -6.78 8.25 10.96
N ALA A 36 -7.31 7.44 11.87
CA ALA A 36 -7.33 5.98 11.70
C ALA A 36 -8.21 5.53 10.53
N PHE A 37 -9.35 6.20 10.32
CA PHE A 37 -10.24 5.94 9.20
C PHE A 37 -9.55 6.26 7.86
N MET A 38 -8.96 7.45 7.73
CA MET A 38 -8.26 7.86 6.52
C MET A 38 -7.04 7.00 6.22
N ALA A 39 -6.28 6.60 7.24
CA ALA A 39 -5.18 5.67 7.07
C ALA A 39 -5.65 4.34 6.45
N ARG A 40 -6.77 3.77 6.93
CA ARG A 40 -7.34 2.54 6.36
C ARG A 40 -7.78 2.72 4.91
N VAL A 41 -8.51 3.81 4.62
CA VAL A 41 -8.95 4.12 3.25
C VAL A 41 -7.75 4.24 2.31
N LEU A 42 -6.70 4.94 2.73
CA LEU A 42 -5.48 5.13 1.95
C LEU A 42 -4.77 3.79 1.69
N ILE A 43 -4.62 2.95 2.72
CA ILE A 43 -3.98 1.63 2.58
C ILE A 43 -4.77 0.76 1.58
N TYR A 44 -6.10 0.73 1.67
CA TYR A 44 -6.92 -0.03 0.72
C TYR A 44 -6.89 0.55 -0.69
N ALA A 45 -6.81 1.88 -0.84
CA ALA A 45 -6.67 2.53 -2.14
C ALA A 45 -5.35 2.15 -2.81
N ILE A 46 -4.23 2.20 -2.06
CA ILE A 46 -2.91 1.78 -2.56
C ILE A 46 -2.94 0.29 -2.96
N ALA A 47 -3.55 -0.56 -2.15
CA ALA A 47 -3.72 -1.98 -2.45
C ALA A 47 -4.51 -2.22 -3.74
N ALA A 48 -5.63 -1.52 -3.91
CA ALA A 48 -6.47 -1.61 -5.10
C ALA A 48 -5.72 -1.09 -6.34
N CYS A 49 -4.97 0.01 -6.22
CA CYS A 49 -4.14 0.52 -7.32
C CYS A 49 -3.04 -0.46 -7.71
N ALA A 50 -2.32 -1.04 -6.75
CA ALA A 50 -1.28 -2.04 -7.02
C ALA A 50 -1.86 -3.25 -7.76
N LEU A 51 -3.02 -3.73 -7.31
CA LEU A 51 -3.74 -4.82 -7.96
C LEU A 51 -4.20 -4.44 -9.38
N ASN A 52 -4.73 -3.23 -9.57
CA ASN A 52 -5.14 -2.73 -10.87
C ASN A 52 -3.96 -2.61 -11.84
N ILE A 53 -2.76 -2.28 -11.35
CA ILE A 53 -1.55 -2.27 -12.18
C ILE A 53 -1.22 -3.69 -12.63
N ALA A 54 -1.20 -4.66 -11.71
CA ALA A 54 -0.88 -6.05 -12.02
C ALA A 54 -1.90 -6.73 -12.95
N LEU A 55 -3.20 -6.61 -12.64
CA LEU A 55 -4.29 -7.23 -13.42
C LEU A 55 -4.60 -6.44 -14.69
N GLY A 56 -4.75 -5.11 -14.57
CA GLY A 56 -5.24 -4.25 -15.64
C GLY A 56 -4.20 -3.97 -16.72
N PHE A 57 -2.95 -3.71 -16.33
CA PHE A 57 -1.86 -3.47 -17.30
C PHE A 57 -0.97 -4.68 -17.52
N GLY A 58 -0.79 -5.52 -16.51
CA GLY A 58 0.06 -6.71 -16.60
C GLY A 58 -0.64 -7.97 -17.14
N GLY A 59 -1.98 -8.04 -17.11
CA GLY A 59 -2.73 -9.25 -17.47
C GLY A 59 -2.40 -10.48 -16.60
N LEU A 60 -1.71 -10.27 -15.47
CA LEU A 60 -1.30 -11.33 -14.55
C LEU A 60 -2.46 -11.70 -13.63
N VAL A 61 -2.48 -12.93 -13.12
CA VAL A 61 -3.44 -13.35 -12.07
C VAL A 61 -2.88 -12.95 -10.69
N SER A 62 -3.75 -12.54 -9.76
CA SER A 62 -3.31 -12.20 -8.40
C SER A 62 -2.92 -13.46 -7.62
N LEU A 63 -1.62 -13.62 -7.32
CA LEU A 63 -1.05 -14.79 -6.63
C LEU A 63 -0.89 -14.63 -5.10
N GLY A 64 -1.34 -13.52 -4.51
CA GLY A 64 -1.17 -13.31 -3.06
C GLY A 64 -1.07 -11.86 -2.59
N HIS A 65 -1.63 -10.88 -3.29
CA HIS A 65 -1.54 -9.47 -2.87
C HIS A 65 -2.03 -9.24 -1.42
N ALA A 66 -3.13 -9.88 -1.02
CA ALA A 66 -3.65 -9.76 0.34
C ALA A 66 -2.70 -10.35 1.40
N LEU A 67 -1.98 -11.43 1.07
CA LEU A 67 -0.97 -12.05 1.95
C LEU A 67 0.14 -11.03 2.26
N PHE A 68 0.70 -10.40 1.22
CA PHE A 68 1.79 -9.42 1.39
C PHE A 68 1.33 -8.15 2.10
N ILE A 69 0.09 -7.70 1.89
CA ILE A 69 -0.48 -6.58 2.64
C ILE A 69 -0.56 -6.91 4.14
N GLY A 70 -1.03 -8.12 4.47
CA GLY A 70 -1.09 -8.59 5.86
C GLY A 70 0.30 -8.65 6.52
N ILE A 71 1.29 -9.22 5.83
CA ILE A 71 2.68 -9.31 6.32
C ILE A 71 3.27 -7.92 6.56
N GLY A 72 3.05 -6.98 5.65
CA GLY A 72 3.49 -5.60 5.80
C GLY A 72 2.90 -4.91 7.04
N MET A 73 1.57 -5.04 7.24
CA MET A 73 0.91 -4.48 8.42
C MET A 73 1.45 -5.07 9.73
N TYR A 74 1.62 -6.39 9.80
CA TYR A 74 2.16 -7.04 11.00
C TYR A 74 3.63 -6.68 11.26
N SER A 75 4.43 -6.52 10.21
CA SER A 75 5.84 -6.12 10.33
C SER A 75 6.02 -4.72 10.92
N VAL A 76 5.03 -3.84 10.79
CA VAL A 76 5.03 -2.50 11.41
C VAL A 76 4.34 -2.51 12.77
N SER A 77 3.18 -3.18 12.87
CA SER A 77 2.34 -3.16 14.09
C SER A 77 2.95 -3.93 15.25
N LEU A 78 3.61 -5.07 14.98
CA LEU A 78 4.18 -5.90 16.04
C LEU A 78 5.38 -5.21 16.74
N PRO A 79 6.39 -4.67 16.03
CA PRO A 79 7.47 -3.93 16.68
C PRO A 79 6.97 -2.66 17.39
N ALA A 80 5.95 -1.99 16.83
CA ALA A 80 5.33 -0.83 17.46
C ALA A 80 4.71 -1.18 18.83
N PHE A 81 4.10 -2.36 18.97
CA PHE A 81 3.57 -2.83 20.25
C PHE A 81 4.65 -3.08 21.31
N TYR A 82 5.85 -3.53 20.88
CA TYR A 82 7.01 -3.73 21.77
C TYR A 82 7.84 -2.45 22.02
N GLY A 83 7.37 -1.29 21.56
CA GLY A 83 8.06 0.00 21.76
C GLY A 83 9.22 0.26 20.79
N ILE A 84 9.40 -0.57 19.76
CA ILE A 84 10.43 -0.41 18.74
C ILE A 84 9.86 0.44 17.60
N SER A 85 10.08 1.75 17.69
CA SER A 85 9.61 2.75 16.71
C SER A 85 10.62 3.04 15.58
N SER A 86 11.70 2.27 15.46
CA SER A 86 12.68 2.49 14.39
C SER A 86 12.12 2.03 13.04
N GLY A 87 11.84 3.01 12.16
CA GLY A 87 11.31 2.74 10.81
C GLY A 87 12.25 1.85 9.97
N TRP A 88 13.56 1.98 10.16
CA TRP A 88 14.54 1.11 9.50
C TRP A 88 14.43 -0.35 9.95
N THR A 89 14.17 -0.58 11.23
CA THR A 89 13.99 -1.93 11.78
C THR A 89 12.70 -2.55 11.29
N GLN A 90 11.60 -1.80 11.30
CA GLN A 90 10.31 -2.24 10.75
C GLN A 90 10.42 -2.57 9.25
N LEU A 91 11.15 -1.75 8.49
CA LEU A 91 11.40 -1.98 7.07
C LEU A 91 12.25 -3.24 6.84
N ALA A 92 13.31 -3.46 7.62
CA ALA A 92 14.13 -4.67 7.54
C ALA A 92 13.31 -5.93 7.82
N ILE A 93 12.45 -5.92 8.85
CA ILE A 93 11.54 -7.03 9.18
C ILE A 93 10.54 -7.28 8.04
N CYS A 94 9.96 -6.22 7.50
CA CYS A 94 9.03 -6.29 6.38
C CYS A 94 9.68 -6.91 5.14
N VAL A 95 10.87 -6.44 4.75
CA VAL A 95 11.61 -6.98 3.61
C VAL A 95 11.99 -8.44 3.85
N GLY A 96 12.53 -8.77 5.03
CA GLY A 96 12.92 -10.13 5.37
C GLY A 96 11.76 -11.12 5.31
N SER A 97 10.61 -10.77 5.90
CA SER A 97 9.41 -11.61 5.87
C SER A 97 8.80 -11.74 4.48
N CYS A 98 8.74 -10.65 3.70
CA CYS A 98 8.27 -10.68 2.31
C CYS A 98 9.17 -11.53 1.41
N VAL A 99 10.49 -11.46 1.57
CA VAL A 99 11.42 -12.29 0.78
C VAL A 99 11.23 -13.77 1.10
N LEU A 100 11.11 -14.14 2.37
CA LEU A 100 10.89 -15.52 2.79
C LEU A 100 9.58 -16.08 2.22
N ILE A 101 8.48 -15.36 2.43
CA ILE A 101 7.16 -15.81 1.97
C ILE A 101 7.07 -15.78 0.43
N GLY A 102 7.65 -14.77 -0.20
CA GLY A 102 7.72 -14.67 -1.65
C GLY A 102 8.53 -15.79 -2.29
N ALA A 103 9.63 -16.24 -1.67
CA ALA A 103 10.40 -17.38 -2.12
C ALA A 103 9.57 -18.68 -2.07
N ILE A 104 8.82 -18.90 -0.98
CA ILE A 104 7.97 -20.08 -0.82
C ILE A 104 6.83 -20.07 -1.85
N THR A 105 6.08 -18.97 -1.92
CA THR A 105 4.94 -18.85 -2.85
C THR A 105 5.39 -18.87 -4.31
N GLY A 106 6.55 -18.26 -4.61
CA GLY A 106 7.16 -18.29 -5.94
C GLY A 106 7.56 -19.71 -6.35
N GLN A 107 8.16 -20.49 -5.46
CA GLN A 107 8.49 -21.90 -5.73
C GLN A 107 7.25 -22.74 -6.05
N ILE A 108 6.12 -22.49 -5.37
CA ILE A 108 4.87 -23.19 -5.63
C ILE A 108 4.31 -22.78 -7.00
N SER A 109 4.30 -21.48 -7.31
CA SER A 109 3.79 -20.95 -8.58
C SER A 109 4.59 -21.43 -9.78
N LEU A 110 5.91 -21.63 -9.64
CA LEU A 110 6.76 -22.17 -10.71
C LEU A 110 6.54 -23.67 -10.96
N ARG A 111 5.92 -24.39 -10.01
CA ARG A 111 5.62 -25.83 -10.16
C ARG A 111 4.31 -26.10 -10.87
N THR A 112 3.37 -25.16 -10.85
CA THR A 112 2.16 -25.22 -11.66
C THR A 112 2.41 -24.58 -13.01
N SER A 113 3.25 -25.20 -13.83
CA SER A 113 3.37 -24.85 -15.24
C SER A 113 2.25 -25.56 -16.00
N GLY A 114 1.26 -24.79 -16.43
CA GLY A 114 0.43 -25.12 -17.59
C GLY A 114 1.03 -24.47 -18.82
#